data_AF-E6UC56-F1
#
_entry.id   AF-E6UC56-F1
#
_cell.length_a   1.000
_cell.length_b   1.000
_cell.length_c   1.000
_cell.angle_alpha   90.00
_cell.angle_beta   90.00
_cell.angle_gamma   90.00
#
_symmetry.space_group_name_H-M   'P 1'
#
loop_
_entity.id
_entity.type
_entity.pdbx_description
1 polymer ?
#
loop_
_entity_poly.entity_id
_entity_poly.type
_entity_poly.pdbx_seq_one_letter_code
_entity_poly.pdbx_strand_id
1 'polypeptide(L)'
;MYKKQMTLQKIVCMMAIVASALVFVSSLGLSTDLYDALSRTILYPDYDLDATSVQGSRVYYDMFGFNAAFTKASIVLIIINVLLFLTNTHTRRKYYIGNYTATGLSVAASAGMAAWSIPNIAAFKSRFQNEVDFTALKEFSKDWGTLYIGPEDTFWFDLTYGILGFLLFTACLLIVNLVFKIKVMKAEQMALASGRSV
;
A
#
# COMPACT_ATOMS: atom_id res chain seq x y z
N MET A 1 23.39 -1.41 -24.53
CA MET A 1 22.04 -1.83 -24.10
C MET A 1 21.97 -2.12 -22.59
N TYR A 2 22.91 -2.90 -22.05
CA TYR A 2 22.99 -3.27 -20.63
C TYR A 2 22.94 -2.10 -19.63
N LYS A 3 23.68 -1.01 -19.86
CA LYS A 3 23.71 0.16 -18.97
C LYS A 3 22.32 0.82 -18.81
N LYS A 4 21.56 0.96 -19.91
CA LYS A 4 20.20 1.52 -19.88
C LYS A 4 19.22 0.60 -19.14
N GLN A 5 19.32 -0.72 -19.35
CA GLN A 5 18.49 -1.72 -18.68
C GLN A 5 18.77 -1.77 -17.17
N MET A 6 20.03 -1.70 -16.74
CA MET A 6 20.40 -1.61 -15.32
C MET A 6 19.91 -0.32 -14.66
N THR A 7 19.95 0.82 -15.37
CA THR A 7 19.39 2.08 -14.86
C THR A 7 17.88 1.96 -14.69
N LEU A 8 17.15 1.45 -15.69
CA LEU A 8 15.71 1.22 -15.59
C LEU A 8 15.37 0.33 -14.40
N GLN A 9 16.09 -0.79 -14.24
CA GLN A 9 15.89 -1.72 -13.13
C GLN A 9 16.07 -1.06 -11.76
N LYS A 10 17.11 -0.22 -11.59
CA LYS A 10 17.32 0.54 -10.34
C LYS A 10 16.17 1.50 -10.07
N ILE A 11 15.70 2.22 -11.10
CA ILE A 11 14.57 3.15 -10.97
C ILE A 11 13.31 2.39 -10.55
N VAL A 12 12.96 1.30 -11.22
CA VAL A 12 11.75 0.53 -10.92
C VAL A 12 11.82 -0.11 -9.54
N CYS A 13 12.97 -0.67 -9.13
CA CYS A 13 13.13 -1.19 -7.77
C CYS A 13 13.06 -0.09 -6.71
N MET A 14 13.56 1.11 -7.00
CA MET A 14 13.44 2.26 -6.09
C MET A 14 11.97 2.71 -5.98
N MET A 15 11.25 2.77 -7.10
CA MET A 15 9.81 3.04 -7.09
C MET A 15 9.05 2.03 -6.25
N ALA A 16 9.44 0.74 -6.26
CA ALA A 16 8.79 -0.28 -5.45
C ALA A 16 8.97 -0.02 -3.94
N ILE A 17 10.17 0.39 -3.53
CA ILE A 17 10.44 0.81 -2.14
C ILE A 17 9.58 2.02 -1.78
N VAL A 18 9.56 3.06 -2.63
CA VAL A 18 8.76 4.26 -2.41
C VAL A 18 7.27 3.92 -2.31
N ALA A 19 6.74 3.10 -3.21
CA ALA A 19 5.35 2.65 -3.17
C ALA A 19 5.03 1.93 -1.85
N SER A 20 5.89 1.01 -1.40
CA SER A 20 5.68 0.33 -0.11
C SER A 20 5.79 1.26 1.10
N ALA A 21 6.67 2.25 1.05
CA ALA A 21 6.78 3.27 2.10
C ALA A 21 5.53 4.15 2.15
N LEU A 22 4.97 4.53 0.99
CA LEU A 22 3.70 5.27 0.93
C LEU A 22 2.54 4.45 1.48
N VAL A 23 2.49 3.14 1.22
CA VAL A 23 1.49 2.24 1.83
C VAL A 23 1.61 2.25 3.35
N PHE A 24 2.83 2.22 3.89
CA PHE A 24 3.05 2.36 5.33
C PHE A 24 2.60 3.72 5.89
N VAL A 25 2.92 4.82 5.21
CA VAL A 25 2.44 6.16 5.62
C VAL A 25 0.91 6.22 5.59
N SER A 26 0.27 5.62 4.57
CA SER A 26 -1.19 5.57 4.48
C SER A 26 -1.82 4.79 5.62
N SER A 27 -1.19 3.70 6.11
CA SER A 27 -1.71 2.95 7.25
C SER A 27 -1.64 3.74 8.55
N LEU A 28 -0.62 4.59 8.71
CA LEU A 28 -0.54 5.49 9.87
C LEU A 28 -1.60 6.61 9.82
N GLY A 29 -1.89 7.14 8.62
CA GLY A 29 -2.84 8.24 8.44
C GLY A 29 -4.32 7.82 8.40
N LEU A 30 -4.64 6.58 8.01
CA LEU A 30 -6.02 6.15 7.72
C LEU A 30 -7.02 6.40 8.86
N SER A 31 -6.55 6.39 10.10
CA SER A 31 -7.39 6.56 11.29
C SER A 31 -7.25 7.92 11.97
N THR A 32 -6.43 8.86 11.49
CA THR A 32 -6.15 10.12 12.21
C THR A 32 -7.37 11.02 12.28
N ASP A 33 -8.01 11.28 11.14
CA ASP A 33 -9.13 12.23 11.09
C ASP A 33 -10.35 11.61 11.78
N LEU A 34 -10.52 10.29 11.66
CA LEU A 34 -11.53 9.52 12.37
C LEU A 34 -11.28 9.51 13.89
N TYR A 35 -10.02 9.47 14.33
CA TYR A 35 -9.66 9.58 15.74
C TYR A 35 -10.14 10.93 16.29
N ASP A 36 -9.79 12.03 15.62
CA ASP A 36 -10.10 13.37 16.12
C ASP A 36 -11.60 13.67 16.14
N ALA A 37 -12.35 13.10 15.18
CA ALA A 37 -13.80 13.31 15.08
C ALA A 37 -14.63 12.33 15.91
N LEU A 38 -14.29 11.04 15.91
CA LEU A 38 -15.19 9.97 16.38
C LEU A 38 -14.77 9.36 17.73
N SER A 39 -13.50 9.44 18.13
CA SER A 39 -13.01 8.73 19.32
C SER A 39 -13.70 9.11 20.63
N ARG A 40 -14.23 10.34 20.71
CA ARG A 40 -14.92 10.85 21.91
C ARG A 40 -16.43 10.63 21.90
N THR A 41 -16.98 10.16 20.79
CA THR A 41 -18.44 9.92 20.66
C THR A 41 -18.90 8.70 21.45
N ILE A 42 -17.99 7.75 21.71
CA ILE A 42 -18.17 6.60 22.58
C ILE A 42 -17.38 6.85 23.86
N LEU A 43 -18.08 7.02 24.99
CA LEU A 43 -17.48 7.45 26.26
C LEU A 43 -16.69 6.32 26.96
N TYR A 44 -17.14 5.07 26.78
CA TYR A 44 -16.60 3.89 27.46
C TYR A 44 -16.29 2.76 26.46
N PRO A 45 -15.34 2.97 25.53
CA PRO A 45 -15.07 2.03 24.44
C PRO A 45 -14.55 0.65 24.89
N ASP A 46 -14.01 0.55 26.11
CA ASP A 46 -13.54 -0.72 26.69
C ASP A 46 -14.67 -1.61 27.22
N TYR A 47 -15.87 -1.06 27.40
CA TYR A 47 -17.01 -1.75 28.01
C TYR A 47 -18.18 -1.93 27.04
N ASP A 48 -18.54 -0.89 26.31
CA ASP A 48 -19.67 -0.90 25.38
C ASP A 48 -19.40 0.03 24.18
N LEU A 49 -19.21 -0.58 23.01
CA LEU A 49 -18.97 0.13 21.74
C LEU A 49 -20.27 0.65 21.10
N ASP A 50 -21.43 0.19 21.56
CA ASP A 50 -22.74 0.60 21.03
C ASP A 50 -23.31 1.77 21.84
N ALA A 51 -22.76 2.05 23.02
CA ALA A 51 -23.06 3.24 23.84
C ALA A 51 -22.40 4.51 23.26
N THR A 52 -22.98 5.02 22.17
CA THR A 52 -22.49 6.20 21.43
C THR A 52 -23.46 7.38 21.47
N SER A 53 -22.89 8.59 21.47
CA SER A 53 -23.64 9.85 21.24
C SER A 53 -23.89 10.13 19.76
N VAL A 54 -23.17 9.43 18.86
CA VAL A 54 -23.27 9.59 17.40
C VAL A 54 -23.41 8.20 16.77
N GLN A 55 -24.57 7.92 16.19
CA GLN A 55 -24.81 6.63 15.53
C GLN A 55 -23.77 6.40 14.42
N GLY A 56 -23.30 5.14 14.29
CA GLY A 56 -22.32 4.74 13.28
C GLY A 56 -20.85 5.05 13.61
N SER A 57 -20.57 5.78 14.70
CA SER A 57 -19.19 6.15 15.07
C SER A 57 -18.29 4.96 15.43
N ARG A 58 -18.88 3.80 15.72
CA ARG A 58 -18.19 2.52 15.94
C ARG A 58 -17.24 2.14 14.79
N VAL A 59 -17.49 2.63 13.56
CA VAL A 59 -16.62 2.39 12.40
C VAL A 59 -15.14 2.68 12.69
N TYR A 60 -14.85 3.71 13.49
CA TYR A 60 -13.48 4.06 13.89
C TYR A 60 -12.79 2.93 14.69
N TYR A 61 -13.50 2.31 15.64
CA TYR A 61 -12.98 1.22 16.45
C TYR A 61 -12.87 -0.09 15.66
N ASP A 62 -13.85 -0.37 14.79
CA ASP A 62 -13.82 -1.56 13.93
C ASP A 62 -12.61 -1.56 12.97
N MET A 63 -12.08 -0.38 12.63
CA MET A 63 -10.87 -0.23 11.81
C MET A 63 -9.58 -0.63 12.51
N PHE A 64 -9.53 -0.73 13.85
CA PHE A 64 -8.27 -0.96 14.58
C PHE A 64 -7.59 -2.26 14.18
N GLY A 65 -8.35 -3.36 14.12
CA GLY A 65 -7.83 -4.67 13.75
C GLY A 65 -7.25 -4.66 12.33
N PHE A 66 -7.98 -4.05 11.40
CA PHE A 66 -7.50 -3.87 10.03
C PHE A 66 -6.25 -2.99 9.98
N ASN A 67 -6.25 -1.83 10.65
CA ASN A 67 -5.15 -0.88 10.55
C ASN A 67 -3.84 -1.43 11.16
N ALA A 68 -3.94 -2.16 12.26
CA ALA A 68 -2.81 -2.88 12.85
C ALA A 68 -2.25 -3.96 11.90
N ALA A 69 -3.12 -4.73 11.24
CA ALA A 69 -2.71 -5.71 10.25
C ALA A 69 -2.09 -5.04 9.00
N PHE A 70 -2.70 -3.94 8.52
CA PHE A 70 -2.26 -3.20 7.34
C PHE A 70 -0.87 -2.59 7.55
N THR A 71 -0.62 -2.03 8.74
CA THR A 71 0.70 -1.52 9.15
C THR A 71 1.75 -2.63 9.20
N LYS A 72 1.44 -3.80 9.78
CA LYS A 72 2.38 -4.94 9.81
C LYS A 72 2.69 -5.43 8.40
N ALA A 73 1.67 -5.55 7.56
CA ALA A 73 1.81 -6.00 6.18
C ALA A 73 2.64 -5.01 5.34
N SER A 74 2.49 -3.71 5.55
CA SER A 74 3.26 -2.69 4.82
C SER A 74 4.75 -2.70 5.20
N ILE A 75 5.08 -2.94 6.47
CA ILE A 75 6.46 -3.16 6.92
C ILE A 75 7.07 -4.38 6.22
N VAL A 76 6.35 -5.51 6.18
CA VAL A 76 6.81 -6.71 5.46
C VAL A 76 7.02 -6.42 3.97
N LEU A 77 6.11 -5.67 3.35
CA LEU A 77 6.21 -5.28 1.94
C LEU A 77 7.46 -4.41 1.68
N ILE A 78 7.78 -3.47 2.57
CA ILE A 78 9.02 -2.67 2.49
C ILE A 78 10.24 -3.60 2.52
N ILE A 79 10.28 -4.55 3.46
CA ILE A 79 11.39 -5.51 3.58
C ILE A 79 11.55 -6.32 2.28
N ILE A 80 10.45 -6.83 1.72
CA ILE A 80 10.44 -7.56 0.44
C ILE A 80 11.02 -6.69 -0.68
N ASN A 81 10.64 -5.40 -0.76
CA ASN A 81 11.10 -4.51 -1.82
C ASN A 81 12.56 -4.03 -1.62
N VAL A 82 13.03 -3.94 -0.38
CA VAL A 82 14.46 -3.72 -0.09
C VAL A 82 15.28 -4.94 -0.52
N LEU A 83 14.84 -6.15 -0.17
CA LEU A 83 15.50 -7.39 -0.62
C LEU A 83 15.49 -7.53 -2.14
N LEU A 84 14.38 -7.15 -2.79
CA LEU A 84 14.30 -7.03 -4.25
C LEU A 84 15.38 -6.09 -4.75
N PHE A 85 15.47 -4.87 -4.23
CA PHE A 85 16.47 -3.90 -4.68
C PHE A 85 17.91 -4.44 -4.54
N LEU A 86 18.24 -5.05 -3.41
CA LEU A 86 19.56 -5.64 -3.18
C LEU A 86 19.84 -6.78 -4.17
N THR A 87 18.94 -7.74 -4.30
CA THR A 87 19.12 -8.89 -5.19
C THR A 87 19.23 -8.48 -6.66
N ASN A 88 18.36 -7.59 -7.11
CA ASN A 88 18.23 -7.23 -8.51
C ASN A 88 19.30 -6.23 -9.00
N THR A 89 19.85 -5.35 -8.15
CA THR A 89 20.71 -4.25 -8.63
C THR A 89 22.21 -4.57 -8.67
N HIS A 90 22.65 -5.73 -8.13
CA HIS A 90 24.04 -6.16 -8.23
C HIS A 90 24.38 -6.78 -9.60
N THR A 91 25.53 -6.37 -10.16
CA THR A 91 25.96 -6.59 -11.55
C THR A 91 26.42 -8.01 -11.91
N ARG A 92 26.37 -8.99 -10.99
CA ARG A 92 26.92 -10.33 -11.26
C ARG A 92 25.94 -11.24 -12.02
N ARG A 93 26.32 -11.56 -13.26
CA ARG A 93 25.75 -12.53 -14.24
C ARG A 93 25.44 -13.96 -13.73
N LYS A 94 25.41 -14.26 -12.43
CA LYS A 94 25.16 -15.63 -11.91
C LYS A 94 23.90 -15.75 -11.04
N TYR A 95 23.26 -14.65 -10.65
CA TYR A 95 22.10 -14.66 -9.74
C TYR A 95 20.74 -14.58 -10.46
N TYR A 96 20.60 -15.26 -11.60
CA TYR A 96 19.38 -15.14 -12.41
C TYR A 96 18.13 -15.66 -11.69
N ILE A 97 18.22 -16.83 -11.03
CA ILE A 97 17.08 -17.43 -10.33
C ILE A 97 16.61 -16.54 -9.17
N GLY A 98 17.53 -16.05 -8.33
CA GLY A 98 17.19 -15.17 -7.21
C GLY A 98 16.47 -13.88 -7.66
N ASN A 99 16.85 -13.34 -8.82
CA ASN A 99 16.21 -12.16 -9.40
C ASN A 99 14.77 -12.45 -9.87
N TYR A 100 14.52 -13.60 -10.49
CA TYR A 100 13.16 -14.02 -10.86
C TYR A 100 12.30 -14.21 -9.63
N THR A 101 12.79 -14.95 -8.64
CA THR A 101 12.06 -15.24 -7.42
C THR A 101 11.77 -13.98 -6.62
N ALA A 102 12.75 -13.08 -6.46
CA ALA A 102 12.55 -11.82 -5.75
C ALA A 102 11.54 -10.91 -6.47
N THR A 103 11.61 -10.82 -7.80
CA THR A 103 10.66 -10.04 -8.59
C THR A 103 9.26 -10.63 -8.48
N GLY A 104 9.11 -11.95 -8.62
CA GLY A 104 7.84 -12.64 -8.48
C GLY A 104 7.23 -12.47 -7.09
N LEU A 105 8.04 -12.59 -6.03
CA LEU A 105 7.60 -12.38 -4.65
C LEU A 105 7.12 -10.95 -4.42
N SER A 106 7.86 -9.94 -4.89
CA SER A 106 7.48 -8.53 -4.76
C SER A 106 6.17 -8.23 -5.51
N VAL A 107 6.02 -8.74 -6.74
CA VAL A 107 4.79 -8.58 -7.53
C VAL A 107 3.60 -9.25 -6.82
N ALA A 108 3.76 -10.50 -6.37
CA ALA A 108 2.70 -11.24 -5.69
C ALA A 108 2.30 -10.57 -4.36
N ALA A 109 3.27 -10.13 -3.57
CA ALA A 109 3.01 -9.40 -2.32
C ALA A 109 2.30 -8.06 -2.58
N SER A 110 2.70 -7.32 -3.62
CA SER A 110 2.07 -6.06 -4.01
C SER A 110 0.63 -6.25 -4.47
N ALA A 111 0.37 -7.25 -5.32
CA ALA A 111 -0.96 -7.60 -5.78
C ALA A 111 -1.84 -8.11 -4.63
N GLY A 112 -1.32 -8.98 -3.77
CA GLY A 112 -2.01 -9.49 -2.60
C GLY A 112 -2.37 -8.39 -1.60
N MET A 113 -1.46 -7.44 -1.36
CA MET A 113 -1.72 -6.25 -0.54
C MET A 113 -2.91 -5.46 -1.12
N ALA A 114 -2.89 -5.13 -2.41
CA ALA A 114 -3.96 -4.36 -3.02
C ALA A 114 -5.30 -5.13 -3.01
N ALA A 115 -5.28 -6.42 -3.35
CA ALA A 115 -6.48 -7.25 -3.38
C ALA A 115 -7.14 -7.41 -2.00
N TRP A 116 -6.34 -7.44 -0.93
CA TRP A 116 -6.84 -7.51 0.43
C TRP A 116 -7.28 -6.14 0.97
N SER A 117 -6.49 -5.09 0.77
CA SER A 117 -6.75 -3.77 1.35
C SER A 117 -7.90 -3.02 0.66
N ILE A 118 -8.02 -3.10 -0.66
CA ILE A 118 -9.05 -2.33 -1.42
C ILE A 118 -10.48 -2.63 -0.92
N PRO A 119 -10.93 -3.90 -0.81
CA PRO A 119 -12.27 -4.21 -0.32
C PRO A 119 -12.52 -3.74 1.12
N ASN A 120 -11.51 -3.86 2.00
CA ASN A 120 -11.64 -3.43 3.40
C ASN A 120 -11.77 -1.91 3.49
N ILE A 121 -10.92 -1.16 2.78
CA ILE A 121 -10.99 0.30 2.72
C ILE A 121 -12.32 0.76 2.12
N ALA A 122 -12.83 0.07 1.09
CA ALA A 122 -14.13 0.34 0.50
C ALA A 122 -15.28 0.11 1.48
N ALA A 123 -15.24 -0.98 2.24
CA ALA A 123 -16.21 -1.26 3.27
C ALA A 123 -16.19 -0.17 4.36
N PHE A 124 -15.01 0.19 4.89
CA PHE A 124 -14.92 1.22 5.92
C PHE A 124 -15.33 2.60 5.42
N LYS A 125 -14.93 2.99 4.20
CA LYS A 125 -15.38 4.24 3.57
C LYS A 125 -16.90 4.24 3.43
N SER A 126 -17.50 3.15 2.94
CA SER A 126 -18.95 3.04 2.80
C SER A 126 -19.68 3.16 4.14
N ARG A 127 -19.15 2.52 5.18
CA ARG A 127 -19.72 2.62 6.54
C ARG A 127 -19.61 4.04 7.09
N PHE A 128 -18.46 4.68 6.93
CA PHE A 128 -18.27 6.08 7.31
C PHE A 128 -19.30 7.00 6.63
N GLN A 129 -19.49 6.87 5.32
CA GLN A 129 -20.38 7.78 4.58
C GLN A 129 -21.87 7.52 4.81
N ASN A 130 -22.27 6.28 5.07
CA ASN A 130 -23.69 5.88 5.11
C ASN A 130 -24.22 5.57 6.52
N GLU A 131 -23.36 5.17 7.46
CA GLU A 131 -23.78 4.77 8.81
C GLU A 131 -23.58 5.87 9.85
N VAL A 132 -22.61 6.78 9.64
CA VAL A 132 -22.35 7.88 10.58
C VAL A 132 -23.44 8.94 10.46
N ASP A 133 -24.06 9.26 11.60
CA ASP A 133 -24.96 10.40 11.67
C ASP A 133 -24.17 11.72 11.73
N PHE A 134 -23.91 12.30 10.56
CA PHE A 134 -23.18 13.56 10.43
C PHE A 134 -23.93 14.77 11.01
N THR A 135 -25.25 14.68 11.21
CA THR A 135 -26.01 15.75 11.86
C THR A 135 -25.73 15.74 13.35
N ALA A 136 -25.84 14.57 13.98
CA ALA A 136 -25.47 14.38 15.38
C ALA A 136 -23.98 14.67 15.62
N LEU A 137 -23.10 14.26 14.70
CA LEU A 137 -21.67 14.56 14.79
C LEU A 137 -21.40 16.06 14.79
N LYS A 138 -22.09 16.83 13.94
CA LYS A 138 -21.92 18.29 13.87
C LYS A 138 -22.32 18.98 15.17
N GLU A 139 -23.43 18.55 15.77
CA GLU A 139 -23.88 19.06 17.07
C GLU A 139 -22.90 18.67 18.17
N PHE A 140 -22.51 17.40 18.22
CA PHE A 140 -21.53 16.90 19.17
C PHE A 140 -20.20 17.65 19.09
N SER A 141 -19.64 17.84 17.88
CA SER A 141 -18.39 18.56 17.67
C SER A 141 -18.47 20.02 18.14
N LYS A 142 -19.63 20.67 17.99
CA LYS A 142 -19.85 22.04 18.47
C LYS A 142 -19.87 22.09 19.99
N ASP A 143 -20.57 21.17 20.64
CA ASP A 143 -20.76 21.15 22.09
C ASP A 143 -19.48 20.73 22.84
N TRP A 144 -18.70 19.83 22.23
CA TRP A 144 -17.47 19.26 22.83
C TRP A 144 -16.17 19.86 22.31
N GLY A 145 -16.25 20.76 21.32
CA GLY A 145 -15.07 21.39 20.70
C GLY A 145 -14.16 20.39 19.98
N THR A 146 -14.71 19.33 19.39
CA THR A 146 -13.95 18.34 18.61
C THR A 146 -13.93 18.70 17.13
N LEU A 147 -13.07 18.01 16.35
CA LEU A 147 -13.06 18.16 14.90
C LEU A 147 -14.39 17.68 14.32
N TYR A 148 -14.95 18.45 13.38
CA TYR A 148 -16.05 18.01 12.54
C TYR A 148 -15.49 17.56 11.19
N ILE A 149 -15.89 16.36 10.77
CA ILE A 149 -15.67 15.85 9.41
C ILE A 149 -17.04 15.52 8.81
N GLY A 150 -17.27 15.92 7.57
CA GLY A 150 -18.45 15.62 6.80
C GLY A 150 -18.36 14.30 6.01
N PRO A 151 -19.45 13.90 5.33
CA PRO A 151 -19.49 12.66 4.55
C PRO A 151 -18.53 12.65 3.35
N GLU A 152 -18.12 13.83 2.90
CA GLU A 152 -17.20 13.99 1.77
C GLU A 152 -15.72 14.05 2.21
N ASP A 153 -15.44 14.12 3.52
CA ASP A 153 -14.07 14.22 4.05
C ASP A 153 -13.39 12.85 4.08
N THR A 154 -13.25 12.23 2.90
CA THR A 154 -12.71 10.88 2.72
C THR A 154 -11.27 10.86 2.24
N PHE A 155 -10.51 11.94 2.50
CA PHE A 155 -9.16 12.16 1.98
C PHE A 155 -8.24 10.95 2.16
N TRP A 156 -8.13 10.41 3.38
CA TRP A 156 -7.25 9.28 3.63
C TRP A 156 -7.69 7.99 2.92
N PHE A 157 -9.00 7.75 2.80
CA PHE A 157 -9.50 6.61 2.03
C PHE A 157 -9.11 6.74 0.55
N ASP A 158 -9.33 7.92 -0.04
CA ASP A 158 -9.06 8.19 -1.45
C ASP A 158 -7.57 8.22 -1.79
N LEU A 159 -6.77 8.84 -0.92
CA LEU A 159 -5.32 8.82 -1.00
C LEU A 159 -4.79 7.38 -0.97
N THR A 160 -5.36 6.53 -0.10
CA THR A 160 -4.94 5.13 -0.01
C THR A 160 -5.26 4.35 -1.29
N TYR A 161 -6.39 4.62 -1.97
CA TYR A 161 -6.63 4.04 -3.30
C TYR A 161 -5.59 4.49 -4.32
N GLY A 162 -5.24 5.77 -4.34
CA GLY A 162 -4.18 6.29 -5.21
C GLY A 162 -2.84 5.61 -4.96
N ILE A 163 -2.47 5.42 -3.69
CA ILE A 163 -1.24 4.74 -3.27
C ILE A 163 -1.24 3.26 -3.67
N LEU A 164 -2.35 2.54 -3.47
CA LEU A 164 -2.49 1.14 -3.88
C LEU A 164 -2.49 1.00 -5.42
N GLY A 165 -3.06 1.96 -6.14
CA GLY A 165 -2.95 2.06 -7.59
C GLY A 165 -1.50 2.25 -8.05
N PHE A 166 -0.75 3.13 -7.39
CA PHE A 166 0.67 3.33 -7.65
C PHE A 166 1.52 2.09 -7.33
N LEU A 167 1.18 1.36 -6.27
CA LEU A 167 1.79 0.07 -5.94
C LEU A 167 1.58 -0.96 -7.06
N LEU A 168 0.35 -1.11 -7.54
CA LEU A 168 0.02 -2.03 -8.64
C LEU A 168 0.69 -1.61 -9.95
N PHE A 169 0.73 -0.32 -10.26
CA PHE A 169 1.45 0.21 -11.40
C PHE A 169 2.93 -0.16 -11.33
N THR A 170 3.55 -0.02 -10.16
CA THR A 170 4.95 -0.39 -9.95
C THR A 170 5.18 -1.90 -10.10
N ALA A 171 4.24 -2.74 -9.62
CA ALA A 171 4.27 -4.18 -9.85
C ALA A 171 4.22 -4.52 -11.35
N CYS A 172 3.41 -3.82 -12.13
CA CYS A 172 3.37 -3.98 -13.60
C CYS A 172 4.72 -3.60 -14.24
N LEU A 173 5.34 -2.50 -13.79
CA LEU A 173 6.68 -2.10 -14.27
C LEU A 173 7.75 -3.14 -13.92
N LEU A 174 7.66 -3.79 -12.76
CA LEU A 174 8.57 -4.89 -12.39
C LEU A 174 8.45 -6.08 -13.35
N ILE A 175 7.21 -6.45 -13.74
CA ILE A 175 6.97 -7.49 -14.74
C ILE A 175 7.56 -7.10 -16.10
N VAL A 176 7.30 -5.87 -16.56
CA VAL A 176 7.84 -5.36 -17.83
C VAL A 176 9.38 -5.37 -17.82
N ASN A 177 10.00 -4.92 -16.72
CA ASN A 177 11.44 -4.95 -16.55
C ASN A 177 11.98 -6.40 -16.57
N LEU A 178 11.27 -7.36 -15.97
CA LEU A 178 11.64 -8.77 -16.02
C LEU A 178 11.62 -9.32 -17.45
N VAL A 179 10.58 -9.01 -18.22
CA VAL A 179 10.47 -9.40 -19.64
C VAL A 179 11.62 -8.82 -20.46
N PHE A 180 11.96 -7.55 -20.27
CA PHE A 180 13.11 -6.95 -20.94
C PHE A 180 14.42 -7.65 -20.56
N LYS A 181 14.62 -7.95 -19.27
CA LYS A 181 15.79 -8.67 -18.78
C LYS A 181 15.91 -10.04 -19.46
N ILE A 182 14.81 -10.80 -19.56
CA ILE A 182 14.77 -12.10 -20.26
C ILE A 182 15.21 -11.96 -21.73
N LYS A 183 14.68 -10.96 -22.44
CA LYS A 183 15.04 -10.73 -23.85
C LYS A 183 16.52 -10.40 -24.03
N VAL A 184 17.08 -9.53 -23.18
CA VAL A 184 18.52 -9.21 -23.22
C VAL A 184 19.38 -10.43 -22.95
N MET A 185 19.00 -11.26 -21.97
CA MET A 185 19.75 -12.49 -21.66
C MET A 185 19.76 -13.49 -22.81
N LYS A 186 18.61 -13.69 -23.49
CA LYS A 186 18.55 -14.56 -24.67
C LYS A 186 19.44 -14.03 -25.80
N ALA A 187 19.46 -12.71 -26.02
CA ALA A 187 20.33 -12.10 -27.03
C ALA A 187 21.82 -12.26 -26.69
N GLU A 188 22.22 -12.09 -25.42
CA GLU A 188 23.61 -12.31 -24.98
C GLU A 188 24.03 -13.79 -25.15
N GLN A 189 23.17 -14.74 -24.80
CA GLN A 189 23.44 -16.17 -24.99
C GLN A 189 23.63 -16.53 -26.46
N MET A 190 22.80 -16.00 -27.36
CA MET A 190 22.93 -16.21 -28.80
C MET A 190 24.23 -15.60 -29.36
N ALA A 191 24.60 -14.39 -28.92
CA ALA A 191 25.83 -13.75 -29.36
C ALA A 191 27.08 -14.54 -28.95
N LEU A 192 27.13 -15.01 -27.70
CA LEU A 192 28.18 -15.90 -27.20
C LEU A 192 28.26 -17.22 -27.97
N ALA A 193 27.11 -17.85 -28.27
CA ALA A 193 27.05 -19.07 -29.07
C ALA A 193 27.53 -18.85 -30.52
N SER A 194 27.36 -17.65 -31.07
CA SER A 194 27.80 -17.28 -32.43
C SER A 194 29.27 -16.84 -32.54
N GLY A 195 30.03 -16.87 -31.44
CA GLY A 195 31.45 -16.47 -31.43
C GLY A 195 31.69 -14.95 -31.58
N ARG A 196 30.63 -14.13 -31.58
CA ARG A 196 30.75 -12.67 -31.51
C ARG A 196 31.11 -12.27 -30.08
N SER A 197 32.20 -11.52 -29.91
CA SER A 197 32.48 -10.87 -28.63
C SER A 197 31.36 -9.86 -28.31
N VAL A 198 30.81 -9.95 -27.10
CA VAL A 198 29.72 -9.12 -26.58
C VAL A 198 30.27 -7.94 -25.82
#